data_AF-A0A838QXF1-F1
#
_entry.id   AF-A0A838QXF1-F1
#
_cell.length_a   1.000
_cell.length_b   1.000
_cell.length_c   1.000
_cell.angle_alpha   90.00
_cell.angle_beta   90.00
_cell.angle_gamma   90.00
#
_symmetry.space_group_name_H-M   'P 1'
#
loop_
_entity.id
_entity.type
_entity.pdbx_description
1 polymer ?
#
loop_
_entity_poly.entity_id
_entity_poly.type
_entity_poly.pdbx_seq_one_letter_code
_entity_poly.pdbx_strand_id
1 'polypeptide(L)'
;MRNSRAIFSTLAVLLTCGGCWEEIHYVPKPASVQTTVETAEQPAEVETVPVEPAAAEPQMEVAEVPPSPGADELFSPEGPAEAAVEDLAESNDASAETPPVDGSILPTPEGLAANLEQAGPGERSTEVGGRRGDLAATEEERRLVWEAASKWSLAAAYYAKGRDALRQSNLNSARAAAATLDIELPQLPTTATPDNLQATVIEGLRGESAVALTNALANRFGAAEAAVADLAIRSHLLLLTYSPRSGDAALQAEALRRAAEASGLPAETWTPLVTLIDERAPFVEVRRAVFELDNRVESFLASALGGAP
;
A
#
# COMPACT_ATOMS: atom_id res chain seq x y z
N MET A 1 -25.17 52.40 -0.71
CA MET A 1 -24.00 53.03 -1.36
C MET A 1 -22.84 53.08 -0.37
N ARG A 2 -21.87 52.16 -0.49
CA ARG A 2 -20.45 52.33 -0.16
C ARG A 2 -19.73 51.05 -0.59
N ASN A 3 -19.07 51.17 -1.74
CA ASN A 3 -18.29 50.12 -2.38
C ASN A 3 -16.91 50.06 -1.71
N SER A 4 -16.52 48.91 -1.18
CA SER A 4 -15.13 48.62 -0.85
C SER A 4 -14.66 47.44 -1.70
N ARG A 5 -13.97 47.74 -2.80
CA ARG A 5 -13.22 46.78 -3.60
C ARG A 5 -11.81 46.69 -3.02
N ALA A 6 -11.47 45.56 -2.40
CA ALA A 6 -10.11 45.23 -2.04
C ALA A 6 -9.39 44.67 -3.27
N ILE A 7 -8.34 45.37 -3.70
CA ILE A 7 -7.43 44.97 -4.76
C ILE A 7 -6.36 44.10 -4.09
N PHE A 8 -6.42 42.78 -4.27
CA PHE A 8 -5.31 41.90 -3.92
C PHE A 8 -4.34 41.86 -5.09
N SER A 9 -3.18 42.47 -4.86
CA SER A 9 -2.07 42.56 -5.80
C SER A 9 -1.30 41.24 -5.80
N THR A 10 -1.45 40.47 -6.87
CA THR A 10 -0.74 39.21 -7.12
C THR A 10 0.74 39.51 -7.42
N LEU A 11 1.63 39.24 -6.47
CA LEU A 11 3.08 39.27 -6.67
C LEU A 11 3.54 37.83 -6.98
N ALA A 12 3.63 37.49 -8.27
CA ALA A 12 4.20 36.24 -8.72
C ALA A 12 5.74 36.38 -8.76
N VAL A 13 6.43 35.72 -7.84
CA VAL A 13 7.90 35.55 -7.88
C VAL A 13 8.18 34.27 -8.65
N LEU A 14 8.54 34.42 -9.92
CA LEU A 14 9.08 33.35 -10.76
C LEU A 14 10.55 33.13 -10.37
N LEU A 15 10.81 32.13 -9.52
CA LEU A 15 12.15 31.64 -9.24
C LEU A 15 12.49 30.55 -10.27
N THR A 16 13.07 30.92 -11.40
CA THR A 16 13.62 29.97 -12.37
C THR A 16 14.99 29.49 -11.89
N CYS A 17 15.01 28.42 -11.08
CA CYS A 17 16.23 27.67 -10.82
C CYS A 17 16.54 26.78 -12.04
N GLY A 18 17.24 27.34 -13.02
CA GLY A 18 17.88 26.57 -14.09
C GLY A 18 19.04 25.77 -13.51
N GLY A 19 18.77 24.54 -13.08
CA GLY A 19 19.81 23.55 -12.79
C GLY A 19 20.41 23.06 -14.10
N CYS A 20 21.71 23.29 -14.29
CA CYS A 20 22.50 22.71 -15.36
C CYS A 20 22.46 21.18 -15.22
N TRP A 21 21.78 20.50 -16.15
CA TRP A 21 21.91 19.05 -16.30
C TRP A 21 23.23 18.77 -17.00
N GLU A 22 24.22 18.30 -16.22
CA GLU A 22 25.48 17.79 -16.73
C GLU A 22 25.22 16.47 -17.46
N GLU A 23 25.55 16.44 -18.75
CA GLU A 23 25.37 15.29 -19.64
C GLU A 23 26.36 14.18 -19.26
N ILE A 24 25.88 13.14 -18.59
CA ILE A 24 26.70 11.97 -18.23
C ILE A 24 26.84 11.09 -19.47
N HIS A 25 28.00 11.14 -20.12
CA HIS A 25 28.37 10.18 -21.14
C HIS A 25 28.72 8.83 -20.49
N TYR A 26 27.82 7.86 -20.67
CA TYR A 26 28.06 6.49 -20.24
C TYR A 26 29.08 5.82 -21.17
N VAL A 27 30.27 5.53 -20.64
CA VAL A 27 31.25 4.67 -21.31
C VAL A 27 30.93 3.23 -20.92
N PRO A 28 30.42 2.38 -21.84
CA PRO A 28 30.10 1.00 -21.51
C PRO A 28 31.34 0.25 -21.04
N LYS A 29 31.24 -0.36 -19.87
CA LYS A 29 32.28 -1.21 -19.29
C LYS A 29 32.57 -2.37 -20.26
N PRO A 30 33.82 -2.60 -20.69
CA PRO A 30 34.13 -3.67 -21.63
C PRO A 30 33.74 -5.02 -21.03
N ALA A 31 33.08 -5.85 -21.84
CA ALA A 31 32.59 -7.17 -21.48
C ALA A 31 33.73 -8.01 -20.89
N SER A 32 33.59 -8.39 -19.62
CA SER A 32 34.44 -9.40 -19.01
C SER A 32 34.14 -10.74 -19.67
N VAL A 33 35.05 -11.20 -20.53
CA VAL A 33 35.07 -12.55 -21.09
C VAL A 33 35.17 -13.54 -19.92
N GLN A 34 34.11 -14.28 -19.66
CA GLN A 34 34.17 -15.42 -18.75
C GLN A 34 34.90 -16.57 -19.45
N THR A 35 36.08 -16.92 -18.93
CA THR A 35 36.79 -18.14 -19.28
C THR A 35 36.05 -19.32 -18.68
N THR A 36 35.37 -20.10 -19.51
CA THR A 36 34.79 -21.39 -19.15
C THR A 36 35.91 -22.38 -18.82
N VAL A 37 36.06 -22.75 -17.55
CA VAL A 37 36.89 -23.89 -17.14
C VAL A 37 36.00 -25.12 -17.14
N GLU A 38 36.21 -25.95 -18.16
CA GLU A 38 35.70 -27.31 -18.30
C GLU A 38 36.34 -28.18 -17.21
N THR A 39 35.59 -28.48 -16.13
CA THR A 39 36.01 -29.43 -15.09
C THR A 39 35.27 -30.74 -15.29
N ALA A 40 36.07 -31.77 -15.51
CA ALA A 40 35.69 -33.12 -15.87
C ALA A 40 34.89 -33.87 -14.79
N GLU A 41 34.01 -34.70 -15.33
CA GLU A 41 33.28 -35.83 -14.77
C GLU A 41 34.16 -36.78 -13.95
N GLN A 42 33.76 -37.10 -12.72
CA GLN A 42 34.30 -38.22 -11.93
C GLN A 42 33.16 -38.94 -11.20
N PRO A 43 32.94 -40.25 -11.43
CA PRO A 43 31.91 -41.04 -10.75
C PRO A 43 32.48 -41.94 -9.63
N ALA A 44 31.55 -42.41 -8.77
CA ALA A 44 31.66 -43.38 -7.66
C ALA A 44 32.32 -42.84 -6.37
N GLU A 45 31.93 -43.21 -5.14
CA GLU A 45 31.45 -44.48 -4.64
C GLU A 45 30.86 -44.34 -3.22
N VAL A 46 30.02 -45.31 -2.87
CA VAL A 46 29.36 -45.71 -1.61
C VAL A 46 30.14 -45.44 -0.30
N GLU A 47 29.47 -44.91 0.74
CA GLU A 47 29.62 -45.45 2.11
C GLU A 47 28.42 -45.11 3.01
N THR A 48 27.68 -46.14 3.40
CA THR A 48 26.65 -46.13 4.46
C THR A 48 27.31 -46.37 5.82
N VAL A 49 27.06 -45.50 6.80
CA VAL A 49 27.27 -45.83 8.23
C VAL A 49 26.04 -45.42 9.05
N PRO A 50 25.44 -46.34 9.83
CA PRO A 50 24.39 -46.02 10.79
C PRO A 50 25.04 -45.59 12.12
N VAL A 51 24.60 -44.46 12.69
CA VAL A 51 24.96 -44.09 14.07
C VAL A 51 23.68 -43.88 14.90
N GLU A 52 23.69 -44.66 15.97
CA GLU A 52 22.74 -44.92 17.05
C GLU A 52 22.51 -43.69 17.97
N PRO A 53 21.35 -43.59 18.67
CA PRO A 53 20.98 -42.43 19.45
C PRO A 53 21.59 -42.46 20.86
N ALA A 54 22.06 -41.31 21.35
CA ALA A 54 22.48 -41.14 22.74
C ALA A 54 21.76 -39.94 23.38
N ALA A 55 20.96 -40.27 24.38
CA ALA A 55 20.35 -39.35 25.33
C ALA A 55 21.41 -38.68 26.22
N ALA A 56 21.23 -37.38 26.49
CA ALA A 56 21.77 -36.72 27.68
C ALA A 56 21.04 -35.39 27.91
N GLU A 57 20.11 -35.39 28.87
CA GLU A 57 19.89 -34.21 29.73
C GLU A 57 21.15 -34.02 30.59
N PRO A 58 21.59 -32.78 30.92
CA PRO A 58 21.16 -32.24 32.22
C PRO A 58 21.15 -30.70 32.38
N GLN A 59 20.26 -30.28 33.29
CA GLN A 59 20.46 -29.35 34.41
C GLN A 59 20.56 -27.82 34.21
N MET A 60 19.63 -27.19 34.93
CA MET A 60 19.58 -25.83 35.45
C MET A 60 20.90 -25.33 36.05
N GLU A 61 21.28 -24.09 35.72
CA GLU A 61 22.08 -23.26 36.62
C GLU A 61 21.43 -21.87 36.71
N VAL A 62 20.95 -21.57 37.92
CA VAL A 62 20.33 -20.33 38.33
C VAL A 62 21.46 -19.35 38.66
N ALA A 63 21.66 -18.32 37.84
CA ALA A 63 22.55 -17.22 38.18
C ALA A 63 21.76 -16.14 38.93
N GLU A 64 22.10 -15.98 40.21
CA GLU A 64 21.69 -14.86 41.05
C GLU A 64 22.13 -13.52 40.43
N VAL A 65 21.19 -12.59 40.35
CA VAL A 65 21.43 -11.18 40.02
C VAL A 65 21.78 -10.44 41.32
N PRO A 66 22.99 -9.89 41.48
CA PRO A 66 23.26 -8.92 42.54
C PRO A 66 22.69 -7.53 42.17
N PRO A 67 22.07 -6.79 43.10
CA PRO A 67 21.73 -5.39 42.88
C PRO A 67 22.99 -4.53 43.08
N SER A 68 23.36 -3.73 42.08
CA SER A 68 24.37 -2.68 42.24
C SER A 68 23.73 -1.29 42.18
N PRO A 69 24.03 -0.40 43.14
CA PRO A 69 23.36 0.88 43.35
C PRO A 69 23.95 2.00 42.49
N GLY A 70 23.24 3.13 42.48
CA GLY A 70 23.45 4.24 41.56
C GLY A 70 24.83 4.90 41.58
N ALA A 71 25.13 5.52 40.44
CA ALA A 71 26.07 6.61 40.33
C ALA A 71 25.51 7.60 39.30
N ASP A 72 25.26 8.82 39.78
CA ASP A 72 25.23 10.04 39.00
C ASP A 72 26.47 10.10 38.10
N GLU A 73 26.28 10.13 36.77
CA GLU A 73 27.26 10.72 35.87
C GLU A 73 26.57 11.65 34.87
N LEU A 74 26.80 12.93 35.14
CA LEU A 74 26.70 14.05 34.23
C LEU A 74 27.47 13.73 32.94
N PHE A 75 26.77 13.59 31.81
CA PHE A 75 27.41 13.62 30.49
C PHE A 75 26.85 14.75 29.64
N SER A 76 27.76 15.65 29.29
CA SER A 76 27.57 16.81 28.42
C SER A 76 27.09 16.43 27.01
N PRO A 77 26.27 17.26 26.37
CA PRO A 77 25.88 17.12 24.97
C PRO A 77 26.85 17.90 24.07
N GLU A 78 27.64 17.21 23.24
CA GLU A 78 28.35 17.86 22.12
C GLU A 78 28.72 16.83 21.02
N GLY A 79 28.21 17.06 19.80
CA GLY A 79 28.70 16.40 18.59
C GLY A 79 27.61 16.03 17.57
N PRO A 80 27.53 16.70 16.40
CA PRO A 80 26.64 16.31 15.32
C PRO A 80 27.25 15.12 14.58
N ALA A 81 26.65 13.93 14.71
CA ALA A 81 27.02 12.78 13.91
C ALA A 81 26.45 12.96 12.49
N GLU A 82 27.38 13.11 11.55
CA GLU A 82 27.16 13.17 10.11
C GLU A 82 26.22 12.07 9.62
N ALA A 83 25.36 12.47 8.68
CA ALA A 83 24.46 11.60 7.96
C ALA A 83 25.25 10.50 7.22
N ALA A 84 25.07 9.26 7.67
CA ALA A 84 25.34 8.08 6.86
C ALA A 84 24.36 8.09 5.69
N VAL A 85 24.83 8.55 4.53
CA VAL A 85 24.14 8.46 3.26
C VAL A 85 24.24 6.99 2.82
N GLU A 86 23.20 6.20 3.08
CA GLU A 86 23.07 4.86 2.51
C GLU A 86 22.88 4.99 1.00
N ASP A 87 23.96 4.70 0.29
CA ASP A 87 24.05 4.55 -1.16
C ASP A 87 23.33 3.24 -1.58
N LEU A 88 22.02 3.32 -1.75
CA LEU A 88 21.21 2.26 -2.38
C LEU A 88 21.21 2.47 -3.89
N ALA A 89 22.32 2.10 -4.54
CA ALA A 89 22.41 1.92 -5.97
C ALA A 89 21.60 0.66 -6.38
N GLU A 90 20.31 0.83 -6.59
CA GLU A 90 19.40 -0.20 -7.10
C GLU A 90 19.60 -0.36 -8.62
N SER A 91 20.46 -1.28 -9.02
CA SER A 91 20.59 -1.74 -10.41
C SER A 91 19.46 -2.72 -10.72
N ASN A 92 18.40 -2.22 -11.36
CA ASN A 92 17.35 -3.06 -11.95
C ASN A 92 17.25 -2.74 -13.45
N ASP A 93 18.07 -3.44 -14.23
CA ASP A 93 18.02 -3.44 -15.70
C ASP A 93 17.22 -4.68 -16.13
N ALA A 94 15.91 -4.53 -16.21
CA ALA A 94 15.01 -5.55 -16.75
C ALA A 94 14.56 -5.09 -18.15
N SER A 95 15.36 -5.43 -19.15
CA SER A 95 14.94 -5.38 -20.56
C SER A 95 13.82 -6.40 -20.78
N ALA A 96 12.58 -5.90 -20.93
CA ALA A 96 11.47 -6.70 -21.40
C ALA A 96 11.36 -6.61 -22.92
N GLU A 97 11.82 -7.65 -23.62
CA GLU A 97 11.44 -7.90 -25.01
C GLU A 97 9.94 -8.23 -25.07
N THR A 98 9.16 -7.41 -25.75
CA THR A 98 7.76 -7.72 -26.09
C THR A 98 7.69 -8.65 -27.30
N PRO A 99 7.04 -9.82 -27.22
CA PRO A 99 6.76 -10.64 -28.40
C PRO A 99 5.63 -10.02 -29.25
N PRO A 100 5.60 -10.29 -30.58
CA PRO A 100 4.56 -9.79 -31.46
C PRO A 100 3.21 -10.46 -31.17
N VAL A 101 2.17 -9.64 -31.01
CA VAL A 101 0.78 -10.08 -30.81
C VAL A 101 0.21 -10.49 -32.17
N ASP A 102 -0.04 -11.78 -32.31
CA ASP A 102 -0.69 -12.39 -33.49
C ASP A 102 -2.22 -12.22 -33.41
N GLY A 103 -2.81 -11.81 -34.52
CA GLY A 103 -4.21 -11.40 -34.63
C GLY A 103 -5.16 -12.58 -34.72
N SER A 104 -5.65 -13.08 -33.59
CA SER A 104 -6.70 -14.10 -33.55
C SER A 104 -8.10 -13.50 -33.39
N ILE A 105 -8.90 -13.75 -34.42
CA ILE A 105 -10.31 -13.41 -34.63
C ILE A 105 -11.19 -14.15 -33.61
N LEU A 106 -12.01 -13.42 -32.83
CA LEU A 106 -13.04 -14.00 -31.97
C LEU A 106 -14.33 -14.27 -32.77
N PRO A 107 -14.89 -15.50 -32.75
CA PRO A 107 -16.22 -15.79 -33.22
C PRO A 107 -17.27 -15.31 -32.21
N THR A 108 -18.31 -14.64 -32.70
CA THR A 108 -19.48 -14.19 -31.93
C THR A 108 -20.42 -15.37 -31.67
N PRO A 109 -20.77 -15.71 -30.41
CA PRO A 109 -21.81 -16.70 -30.15
C PRO A 109 -23.20 -16.03 -30.16
N GLU A 110 -23.90 -16.15 -31.28
CA GLU A 110 -25.36 -16.07 -31.34
C GLU A 110 -25.96 -17.33 -30.69
N GLY A 111 -26.77 -17.18 -29.63
CA GLY A 111 -27.65 -18.28 -29.19
C GLY A 111 -27.90 -18.50 -27.69
N LEU A 112 -28.13 -17.46 -26.88
CA LEU A 112 -28.55 -17.60 -25.48
C LEU A 112 -29.87 -16.88 -25.16
N ALA A 113 -30.85 -17.01 -26.05
CA ALA A 113 -32.21 -16.49 -25.86
C ALA A 113 -33.23 -17.64 -25.88
N ALA A 114 -33.20 -18.54 -24.89
CA ALA A 114 -34.32 -19.46 -24.61
C ALA A 114 -34.11 -20.21 -23.29
N ASN A 115 -34.51 -19.64 -22.16
CA ASN A 115 -35.06 -20.37 -21.00
C ASN A 115 -35.35 -19.41 -19.84
N LEU A 116 -36.52 -18.77 -19.87
CA LEU A 116 -36.97 -17.91 -18.77
C LEU A 116 -38.48 -18.02 -18.56
N GLU A 117 -39.01 -19.24 -18.47
CA GLU A 117 -40.41 -19.49 -18.08
C GLU A 117 -40.53 -20.73 -17.19
N GLN A 118 -40.01 -20.69 -15.96
CA GLN A 118 -40.57 -21.52 -14.88
C GLN A 118 -40.19 -20.98 -13.49
N ALA A 119 -40.99 -20.05 -12.97
CA ALA A 119 -40.96 -19.67 -11.56
C ALA A 119 -42.37 -19.83 -10.97
N GLY A 120 -42.54 -20.86 -10.14
CA GLY A 120 -43.74 -21.04 -9.32
C GLY A 120 -43.82 -20.03 -8.17
N PRO A 121 -45.01 -19.76 -7.64
CA PRO A 121 -45.24 -18.83 -6.53
C PRO A 121 -44.81 -19.49 -5.22
N GLY A 122 -43.51 -19.49 -4.93
CA GLY A 122 -42.98 -19.82 -3.63
C GLY A 122 -43.07 -18.60 -2.71
N GLU A 123 -43.92 -18.68 -1.70
CA GLU A 123 -44.04 -17.74 -0.59
C GLU A 123 -42.69 -17.58 0.12
N ARG A 124 -41.84 -16.69 -0.39
CA ARG A 124 -40.66 -16.24 0.35
C ARG A 124 -41.13 -15.29 1.41
N SER A 125 -41.14 -15.78 2.65
CA SER A 125 -41.16 -14.98 3.86
C SER A 125 -40.18 -13.82 3.71
N THR A 126 -40.72 -12.65 3.41
CA THR A 126 -40.06 -11.37 3.54
C THR A 126 -39.91 -11.09 5.03
N GLU A 127 -38.91 -11.72 5.65
CA GLU A 127 -38.35 -11.13 6.86
C GLU A 127 -37.85 -9.74 6.45
N VAL A 128 -38.61 -8.75 6.93
CA VAL A 128 -38.34 -7.32 6.84
C VAL A 128 -37.13 -7.01 7.72
N GLY A 129 -35.97 -7.57 7.35
CA GLY A 129 -34.68 -7.06 7.75
C GLY A 129 -34.47 -5.77 6.96
N GLY A 130 -34.97 -4.66 7.50
CA GLY A 130 -34.86 -3.35 6.87
C GLY A 130 -33.42 -3.12 6.44
N ARG A 131 -33.20 -3.05 5.12
CA ARG A 131 -31.90 -2.69 4.54
C ARG A 131 -31.50 -1.36 5.17
N ARG A 132 -30.48 -1.40 6.03
CA ARG A 132 -29.81 -0.21 6.57
C ARG A 132 -29.21 0.68 5.49
N GLY A 133 -29.17 0.21 4.24
CA GLY A 133 -28.47 0.83 3.10
C GLY A 133 -28.97 2.20 2.63
N ASP A 134 -30.02 2.76 3.23
CA ASP A 134 -30.48 4.12 2.90
C ASP A 134 -30.07 5.16 3.97
N LEU A 135 -29.56 4.74 5.12
CA LEU A 135 -29.03 5.67 6.11
C LEU A 135 -27.56 5.93 5.81
N ALA A 136 -27.23 7.19 5.54
CA ALA A 136 -25.83 7.62 5.41
C ALA A 136 -25.04 7.20 6.65
N ALA A 137 -23.82 6.70 6.44
CA ALA A 137 -22.94 6.33 7.53
C ALA A 137 -22.72 7.52 8.47
N THR A 138 -22.66 7.24 9.77
CA THR A 138 -22.24 8.24 10.74
C THR A 138 -20.78 8.65 10.49
N GLU A 139 -20.39 9.85 10.92
CA GLU A 139 -19.00 10.29 10.80
C GLU A 139 -18.03 9.37 11.55
N GLU A 140 -18.50 8.70 12.62
CA GLU A 140 -17.71 7.72 13.36
C GLU A 140 -17.47 6.46 12.53
N GLU A 141 -18.52 5.93 11.90
CA GLU A 141 -18.41 4.80 10.98
C GLU A 141 -17.49 5.15 9.81
N ARG A 142 -17.62 6.35 9.23
CA ARG A 142 -16.73 6.81 8.14
C ARG A 142 -15.27 6.88 8.58
N ARG A 143 -14.98 7.38 9.79
CA ARG A 143 -13.64 7.36 10.38
C ARG A 143 -13.09 5.94 10.53
N LEU A 144 -13.91 5.02 11.05
CA LEU A 144 -13.53 3.62 11.21
C LEU A 144 -13.31 2.92 9.87
N VAL A 145 -14.06 3.29 8.83
CA VAL A 145 -13.87 2.76 7.47
C VAL A 145 -12.51 3.17 6.92
N TRP A 146 -12.17 4.47 7.08
CA TRP A 146 -10.83 4.95 6.74
C TRP A 146 -9.75 4.19 7.50
N GLU A 147 -9.88 4.08 8.83
CA GLU A 147 -8.91 3.41 9.70
C GLU A 147 -8.71 1.94 9.30
N ALA A 148 -9.80 1.20 9.08
CA ALA A 148 -9.75 -0.20 8.66
C ALA A 148 -9.00 -0.37 7.33
N ALA A 149 -9.36 0.40 6.29
CA ALA A 149 -8.75 0.30 4.97
C ALA A 149 -7.32 0.83 4.91
N SER A 150 -7.05 1.97 5.55
CA SER A 150 -5.73 2.61 5.64
C SER A 150 -4.73 1.68 6.34
N LYS A 151 -5.06 1.18 7.54
CA LYS A 151 -4.14 0.33 8.29
C LYS A 151 -3.98 -1.05 7.66
N TRP A 152 -5.02 -1.61 7.02
CA TRP A 152 -4.90 -2.87 6.28
C TRP A 152 -3.96 -2.75 5.07
N SER A 153 -4.15 -1.74 4.22
CA SER A 153 -3.32 -1.52 3.02
C SER A 153 -1.89 -1.10 3.37
N LEU A 154 -1.70 -0.32 4.44
CA LEU A 154 -0.36 0.01 4.94
C LEU A 154 0.35 -1.22 5.53
N ALA A 155 -0.36 -2.09 6.24
CA ALA A 155 0.19 -3.37 6.70
C ALA A 155 0.64 -4.24 5.51
N ALA A 156 -0.12 -4.26 4.41
CA ALA A 156 0.27 -4.93 3.18
C ALA A 156 1.57 -4.34 2.60
N ALA A 157 1.69 -3.02 2.53
CA ALA A 157 2.92 -2.37 2.08
C ALA A 157 4.14 -2.71 2.97
N TYR A 158 3.96 -2.73 4.30
CA TYR A 158 5.03 -3.16 5.21
C TYR A 158 5.38 -4.64 5.07
N TYR A 159 4.39 -5.49 4.79
CA TYR A 159 4.61 -6.90 4.54
C TYR A 159 5.48 -7.11 3.28
N ALA A 160 5.17 -6.41 2.19
CA ALA A 160 5.96 -6.43 0.96
C ALA A 160 7.42 -5.96 1.16
N LYS A 161 7.70 -5.19 2.22
CA LYS A 161 9.04 -4.67 2.56
C LYS A 161 9.72 -5.41 3.71
N GLY A 162 9.18 -6.54 4.16
CA GLY A 162 9.77 -7.34 5.24
C GLY A 162 9.76 -6.65 6.62
N ARG A 163 8.82 -5.73 6.88
CA ARG A 163 8.72 -4.97 8.13
C ARG A 163 7.64 -5.54 9.05
N ASP A 164 7.88 -6.74 9.59
CA ASP A 164 6.87 -7.54 10.29
C ASP A 164 6.26 -6.87 11.54
N ALA A 165 7.07 -6.17 12.35
CA ALA A 165 6.56 -5.47 13.53
C ALA A 165 5.54 -4.38 13.17
N LEU A 166 5.84 -3.57 12.15
CA LEU A 166 4.95 -2.54 11.64
C LEU A 166 3.73 -3.14 10.95
N ARG A 167 3.91 -4.24 10.18
CA ARG A 167 2.80 -5.01 9.61
C ARG A 167 1.81 -5.43 10.68
N GLN A 168 2.29 -6.09 11.74
CA GLN A 168 1.41 -6.65 12.77
C GLN A 168 0.68 -5.55 13.55
N SER A 169 1.38 -4.46 13.90
CA SER A 169 0.77 -3.32 14.58
C SER A 169 -0.37 -2.72 13.77
N ASN A 170 -0.15 -2.41 12.48
CA ASN A 170 -1.18 -1.86 11.60
C ASN A 170 -2.33 -2.84 11.37
N LEU A 171 -2.03 -4.13 11.17
CA LEU A 171 -3.07 -5.13 10.95
C LEU A 171 -3.95 -5.35 12.18
N ASN A 172 -3.40 -5.21 13.39
CA ASN A 172 -4.20 -5.24 14.62
C ASN A 172 -5.15 -4.04 14.72
N SER A 173 -4.69 -2.83 14.42
CA SER A 173 -5.55 -1.64 14.37
C SER A 173 -6.65 -1.79 13.31
N ALA A 174 -6.30 -2.27 12.12
CA ALA A 174 -7.27 -2.51 11.05
C ALA A 174 -8.37 -3.48 11.51
N ARG A 175 -7.99 -4.60 12.14
CA ARG A 175 -8.92 -5.60 12.67
C ARG A 175 -9.82 -5.05 13.78
N ALA A 176 -9.29 -4.20 14.64
CA ALA A 176 -10.08 -3.56 15.69
C ALA A 176 -11.17 -2.67 15.09
N ALA A 177 -10.83 -1.80 14.13
CA ALA A 177 -11.81 -0.96 13.45
C ALA A 177 -12.83 -1.78 12.65
N ALA A 178 -12.38 -2.80 11.93
CA ALA A 178 -13.26 -3.71 11.18
C ALA A 178 -14.22 -4.48 12.09
N ALA A 179 -13.79 -4.89 13.28
CA ALA A 179 -14.65 -5.55 14.25
C ALA A 179 -15.76 -4.61 14.77
N THR A 180 -15.47 -3.33 15.01
CA THR A 180 -16.49 -2.34 15.38
C THR A 180 -17.50 -2.10 14.26
N LEU A 181 -17.04 -2.11 13.01
CA LEU A 181 -17.89 -2.00 11.82
C LEU A 181 -18.61 -3.32 11.49
N ASP A 182 -18.24 -4.43 12.13
CA ASP A 182 -18.72 -5.78 11.82
C ASP A 182 -18.54 -6.11 10.32
N ILE A 183 -17.33 -5.83 9.82
CA ILE A 183 -16.87 -6.21 8.49
C ILE A 183 -15.69 -7.18 8.59
N GLU A 184 -15.57 -8.09 7.62
CA GLU A 184 -14.42 -8.98 7.52
C GLU A 184 -13.32 -8.34 6.66
N LEU A 185 -12.09 -8.31 7.18
CA LEU A 185 -10.94 -7.87 6.39
C LEU A 185 -10.38 -9.02 5.55
N PRO A 186 -10.06 -8.77 4.26
CA PRO A 186 -9.34 -9.74 3.45
C PRO A 186 -8.01 -10.12 4.09
N GLN A 187 -7.66 -11.40 4.02
CA GLN A 187 -6.36 -11.87 4.49
C GLN A 187 -5.27 -11.39 3.52
N LEU A 188 -4.12 -10.97 4.08
CA LEU A 188 -2.92 -10.72 3.28
C LEU A 188 -2.42 -12.06 2.70
N PRO A 189 -1.81 -12.06 1.51
CA PRO A 189 -1.35 -13.29 0.87
C PRO A 189 -0.36 -14.04 1.75
N THR A 190 -0.63 -15.30 2.06
CA THR A 190 0.24 -16.15 2.90
C THR A 190 1.11 -17.12 2.11
N THR A 191 0.80 -17.30 0.82
CA THR A 191 1.45 -18.26 -0.09
C THR A 191 2.65 -17.67 -0.82
N ALA A 192 2.94 -16.39 -0.62
CA ALA A 192 4.01 -15.71 -1.33
C ALA A 192 5.39 -16.15 -0.83
N THR A 193 6.31 -16.38 -1.75
CA THR A 193 7.73 -16.57 -1.46
C THR A 193 8.41 -15.21 -1.32
N PRO A 194 9.57 -15.10 -0.64
CA PRO A 194 10.30 -13.85 -0.56
C PRO A 194 10.54 -13.18 -1.92
N ASP A 195 10.84 -13.98 -2.95
CA ASP A 195 11.16 -13.51 -4.31
C ASP A 195 9.96 -12.91 -5.05
N ASN A 196 8.73 -13.33 -4.73
CA ASN A 196 7.51 -12.84 -5.40
C ASN A 196 6.56 -12.07 -4.46
N LEU A 197 6.99 -11.82 -3.22
CA LEU A 197 6.16 -11.24 -2.18
C LEU A 197 5.59 -9.87 -2.57
N GLN A 198 6.44 -8.96 -3.02
CA GLN A 198 6.00 -7.62 -3.41
C GLN A 198 5.00 -7.67 -4.57
N ALA A 199 5.25 -8.48 -5.60
CA ALA A 199 4.33 -8.65 -6.73
C ALA A 199 2.98 -9.23 -6.29
N THR A 200 2.99 -10.25 -5.43
CA THR A 200 1.77 -10.89 -4.90
C THR A 200 0.94 -9.92 -4.05
N VAL A 201 1.60 -9.09 -3.24
CA VAL A 201 0.92 -8.04 -2.46
C VAL A 201 0.33 -6.96 -3.36
N ILE A 202 1.08 -6.51 -4.38
CA ILE A 202 0.59 -5.54 -5.37
C ILE A 202 -0.67 -6.08 -6.05
N GLU A 203 -0.66 -7.35 -6.45
CA GLU A 203 -1.82 -8.00 -7.08
C GLU A 203 -3.01 -8.06 -6.13
N GLY A 204 -2.81 -8.45 -4.87
CA GLY A 204 -3.86 -8.46 -3.86
C GLY A 204 -4.49 -7.08 -3.61
N LEU A 205 -3.68 -6.01 -3.60
CA LEU A 205 -4.13 -4.63 -3.42
C LEU A 205 -4.82 -4.05 -4.67
N ARG A 206 -4.58 -4.62 -5.87
CA ARG A 206 -5.23 -4.21 -7.12
C ARG A 206 -6.45 -5.06 -7.47
N GLY A 207 -6.47 -6.30 -6.99
CA GLY A 207 -7.39 -7.33 -7.43
C GLY A 207 -8.48 -7.66 -6.41
N GLU A 208 -8.77 -8.96 -6.30
CA GLU A 208 -9.96 -9.47 -5.63
C GLU A 208 -10.06 -9.08 -4.15
N SER A 209 -8.96 -9.02 -3.42
CA SER A 209 -8.97 -8.69 -1.99
C SER A 209 -9.43 -7.26 -1.75
N ALA A 210 -8.85 -6.28 -2.47
CA ALA A 210 -9.28 -4.89 -2.38
C ALA A 210 -10.74 -4.72 -2.81
N VAL A 211 -11.13 -5.35 -3.93
CA VAL A 211 -12.51 -5.32 -4.45
C VAL A 211 -13.51 -5.92 -3.46
N ALA A 212 -13.17 -7.04 -2.80
CA ALA A 212 -14.02 -7.67 -1.80
C ALA A 212 -14.26 -6.73 -0.60
N LEU A 213 -13.22 -6.06 -0.10
CA LEU A 213 -13.33 -5.09 0.98
C LEU A 213 -14.21 -3.89 0.58
N THR A 214 -13.94 -3.28 -0.58
CA THR A 214 -14.74 -2.13 -1.05
C THR A 214 -16.19 -2.51 -1.30
N ASN A 215 -16.48 -3.72 -1.80
CA ASN A 215 -17.84 -4.21 -1.99
C ASN A 215 -18.55 -4.45 -0.65
N ALA A 216 -17.86 -5.04 0.34
CA ALA A 216 -18.43 -5.23 1.67
C ALA A 216 -18.83 -3.89 2.31
N LEU A 217 -17.97 -2.88 2.17
CA LEU A 217 -18.24 -1.51 2.62
C LEU A 217 -19.37 -0.84 1.84
N ALA A 218 -19.38 -0.97 0.51
CA ALA A 218 -20.43 -0.41 -0.35
C ALA A 218 -21.81 -0.96 0.02
N ASN A 219 -21.90 -2.27 0.25
CA ASN A 219 -23.14 -2.95 0.60
C ASN A 219 -23.66 -2.55 1.98
N ARG A 220 -22.77 -2.19 2.91
CA ARG A 220 -23.11 -1.92 4.31
C ARG A 220 -23.35 -0.44 4.59
N PHE A 221 -22.50 0.43 4.04
CA PHE A 221 -22.45 1.85 4.38
C PHE A 221 -22.75 2.78 3.20
N GLY A 222 -22.54 2.31 1.97
CA GLY A 222 -22.78 3.07 0.75
C GLY A 222 -21.53 3.28 -0.09
N ALA A 223 -21.73 3.84 -1.30
CA ALA A 223 -20.67 4.01 -2.28
C ALA A 223 -19.60 5.01 -1.85
N ALA A 224 -19.95 6.02 -1.06
CA ALA A 224 -19.00 7.03 -0.58
C ALA A 224 -17.97 6.41 0.37
N GLU A 225 -18.39 5.55 1.29
CA GLU A 225 -17.53 4.85 2.25
C GLU A 225 -16.64 3.82 1.55
N ALA A 226 -17.18 3.13 0.54
CA ALA A 226 -16.36 2.29 -0.32
C ALA A 226 -15.27 3.09 -1.05
N ALA A 227 -15.58 4.31 -1.52
CA ALA A 227 -14.62 5.20 -2.15
C ALA A 227 -13.59 5.78 -1.17
N VAL A 228 -13.97 6.04 0.09
CA VAL A 228 -13.04 6.37 1.19
C VAL A 228 -12.01 5.24 1.36
N ALA A 229 -12.46 3.98 1.37
CA ALA A 229 -11.56 2.83 1.47
C ALA A 229 -10.68 2.65 0.21
N ASP A 230 -11.25 2.78 -0.99
CA ASP A 230 -10.50 2.69 -2.25
C ASP A 230 -9.40 3.78 -2.32
N LEU A 231 -9.68 4.99 -1.87
CA LEU A 231 -8.69 6.06 -1.77
C LEU A 231 -7.51 5.66 -0.86
N ALA A 232 -7.79 5.10 0.32
CA ALA A 232 -6.76 4.66 1.26
C ALA A 232 -5.90 3.52 0.68
N ILE A 233 -6.54 2.56 -0.01
CA ILE A 233 -5.84 1.43 -0.63
C ILE A 233 -4.93 1.93 -1.76
N ARG A 234 -5.44 2.80 -2.64
CA ARG A 234 -4.68 3.35 -3.76
C ARG A 234 -3.52 4.23 -3.31
N SER A 235 -3.71 5.05 -2.27
CA SER A 235 -2.62 5.90 -1.76
C SER A 235 -1.46 5.06 -1.22
N HIS A 236 -1.71 3.98 -0.49
CA HIS A 236 -0.66 3.08 -0.01
C HIS A 236 -0.06 2.18 -1.12
N LEU A 237 -0.83 1.85 -2.15
CA LEU A 237 -0.32 1.14 -3.32
C LEU A 237 0.77 1.94 -4.06
N LEU A 238 0.73 3.28 -3.99
CA LEU A 238 1.81 4.13 -4.53
C LEU A 238 3.16 3.85 -3.85
N LEU A 239 3.17 3.47 -2.57
CA LEU A 239 4.41 3.13 -1.85
C LEU A 239 5.13 1.91 -2.45
N LEU A 240 4.42 1.10 -3.24
CA LEU A 240 4.94 -0.11 -3.87
C LEU A 240 5.13 0.03 -5.39
N THR A 241 4.38 0.94 -6.03
CA THR A 241 4.24 0.96 -7.49
C THR A 241 4.50 2.31 -8.15
N TYR A 242 4.63 3.39 -7.38
CA TYR A 242 4.92 4.70 -7.95
C TYR A 242 6.40 4.80 -8.37
N SER A 243 6.62 5.31 -9.58
CA SER A 243 7.91 5.76 -10.06
C SER A 243 7.70 6.98 -10.95
N PRO A 244 8.46 8.08 -10.78
CA PRO A 244 8.30 9.28 -11.61
C PRO A 244 8.62 9.03 -13.09
N ARG A 245 9.34 7.93 -13.39
CA ARG A 245 9.70 7.52 -14.75
C ARG A 245 8.70 6.54 -15.37
N SER A 246 7.74 6.01 -14.60
CA SER A 246 6.76 5.07 -15.15
C SER A 246 5.78 5.79 -16.09
N GLY A 247 5.33 5.08 -17.13
CA GLY A 247 4.25 5.56 -18.00
C GLY A 247 2.89 5.64 -17.27
N ASP A 248 2.76 4.95 -16.15
CA ASP A 248 1.50 4.77 -15.42
C ASP A 248 1.19 5.90 -14.44
N ALA A 249 2.13 6.83 -14.17
CA ALA A 249 1.93 7.89 -13.17
C ALA A 249 0.64 8.69 -13.40
N ALA A 250 0.32 9.04 -14.65
CA ALA A 250 -0.92 9.76 -14.98
C ALA A 250 -2.17 8.92 -14.71
N LEU A 251 -2.14 7.61 -14.98
CA LEU A 251 -3.24 6.70 -14.69
C LEU A 251 -3.43 6.52 -13.18
N GLN A 252 -2.33 6.50 -12.42
CA GLN A 252 -2.35 6.44 -10.96
C GLN A 252 -2.97 7.72 -10.37
N ALA A 253 -2.57 8.90 -10.85
CA ALA A 253 -3.14 10.18 -10.44
C ALA A 253 -4.65 10.25 -10.72
N GLU A 254 -5.07 9.87 -11.92
CA GLU A 254 -6.49 9.86 -12.30
C GLU A 254 -7.32 8.86 -11.48
N ALA A 255 -6.80 7.66 -11.23
CA ALA A 255 -7.49 6.69 -10.39
C ALA A 255 -7.63 7.18 -8.94
N LEU A 256 -6.59 7.82 -8.39
CA LEU A 256 -6.62 8.41 -7.05
C LEU A 256 -7.63 9.57 -6.98
N ARG A 257 -7.63 10.45 -7.98
CA ARG A 257 -8.58 11.58 -8.11
C ARG A 257 -10.02 11.10 -8.12
N ARG A 258 -10.36 10.11 -8.95
CA ARG A 258 -11.72 9.55 -9.01
C ARG A 258 -12.17 8.94 -7.68
N ALA A 259 -11.30 8.18 -7.01
CA ALA A 259 -11.60 7.62 -5.69
C ALA A 259 -11.82 8.76 -4.66
N ALA A 260 -10.99 9.80 -4.70
CA ALA A 260 -11.10 10.92 -3.79
C ALA A 260 -12.37 11.76 -4.00
N GLU A 261 -12.73 12.06 -5.25
CA GLU A 261 -13.97 12.76 -5.57
C GLU A 261 -15.21 11.94 -5.15
N ALA A 262 -15.21 10.64 -5.45
CA ALA A 262 -16.30 9.73 -5.07
C ALA A 262 -16.44 9.56 -3.55
N SER A 263 -15.34 9.75 -2.80
CA SER A 263 -15.35 9.66 -1.33
C SER A 263 -16.06 10.84 -0.64
N GLY A 264 -16.29 11.95 -1.36
CA GLY A 264 -16.85 13.17 -0.79
C GLY A 264 -15.94 13.86 0.23
N LEU A 265 -14.63 13.58 0.22
CA LEU A 265 -13.65 14.29 1.04
C LEU A 265 -13.33 15.67 0.43
N PRO A 266 -13.04 16.70 1.25
CA PRO A 266 -12.64 18.01 0.75
C PRO A 266 -11.43 17.92 -0.18
N ALA A 267 -11.44 18.69 -1.27
CA ALA A 267 -10.39 18.67 -2.28
C ALA A 267 -9.01 18.98 -1.70
N GLU A 268 -8.95 19.86 -0.70
CA GLU A 268 -7.73 20.31 -0.02
C GLU A 268 -7.00 19.15 0.68
N THR A 269 -7.73 18.11 1.06
CA THR A 269 -7.20 16.93 1.74
C THR A 269 -6.31 16.10 0.82
N TRP A 270 -6.72 15.92 -0.44
CA TRP A 270 -6.10 14.96 -1.36
C TRP A 270 -5.42 15.57 -2.59
N THR A 271 -5.77 16.79 -2.99
CA THR A 271 -5.19 17.46 -4.16
C THR A 271 -3.66 17.52 -4.12
N PRO A 272 -3.01 17.82 -2.98
CA PRO A 272 -1.55 17.92 -2.96
C PRO A 272 -0.83 16.61 -3.33
N LEU A 273 -1.38 15.45 -2.97
CA LEU A 273 -0.81 14.17 -3.41
C LEU A 273 -1.01 13.96 -4.92
N VAL A 274 -2.20 14.24 -5.44
CA VAL A 274 -2.51 14.13 -6.88
C VAL A 274 -1.59 15.04 -7.70
N THR A 275 -1.40 16.28 -7.29
CA THR A 275 -0.51 17.24 -7.96
C THR A 275 0.92 16.72 -8.05
N LEU A 276 1.48 16.16 -6.97
CA LEU A 276 2.83 15.59 -6.99
C LEU A 276 2.95 14.42 -7.98
N ILE A 277 1.91 13.60 -8.13
CA ILE A 277 1.92 12.47 -9.08
C ILE A 277 1.82 12.99 -10.53
N ASP A 278 0.95 13.97 -10.78
CA ASP A 278 0.80 14.61 -12.11
C ASP A 278 2.10 15.28 -12.56
N GLU A 279 2.80 15.94 -11.62
CA GLU A 279 4.10 16.59 -11.84
C GLU A 279 5.28 15.61 -11.88
N ARG A 280 5.02 14.31 -11.68
CA ARG A 280 6.03 13.25 -11.61
C ARG A 280 7.12 13.57 -10.57
N ALA A 281 6.71 14.06 -9.41
CA ALA A 281 7.60 14.42 -8.33
C ALA A 281 8.45 13.21 -7.86
N PRO A 282 9.63 13.44 -7.25
CA PRO A 282 10.45 12.37 -6.71
C PRO A 282 9.68 11.45 -5.75
N PHE A 283 10.01 10.15 -5.76
CA PHE A 283 9.32 9.15 -4.92
C PHE A 283 9.29 9.53 -3.43
N VAL A 284 10.35 10.15 -2.91
CA VAL A 284 10.43 10.60 -1.51
C VAL A 284 9.33 11.62 -1.18
N GLU A 285 9.04 12.54 -2.09
CA GLU A 285 7.99 13.57 -1.89
C GLU A 285 6.60 12.95 -1.95
N VAL A 286 6.36 12.07 -2.91
CA VAL A 286 5.08 11.33 -3.02
C VAL A 286 4.85 10.46 -1.79
N ARG A 287 5.88 9.73 -1.32
CA ARG A 287 5.81 8.94 -0.09
C ARG A 287 5.44 9.81 1.12
N ARG A 288 6.08 10.97 1.28
CA ARG A 288 5.73 11.91 2.36
C ARG A 288 4.27 12.36 2.24
N ALA A 289 3.83 12.73 1.04
CA ALA A 289 2.47 13.17 0.79
C ALA A 289 1.40 12.09 1.02
N VAL A 290 1.73 10.80 0.80
CA VAL A 290 0.84 9.68 1.15
C VAL A 290 0.55 9.65 2.66
N PHE A 291 1.58 9.81 3.50
CA PHE A 291 1.37 9.86 4.96
C PHE A 291 0.71 11.16 5.42
N GLU A 292 0.99 12.29 4.75
CA GLU A 292 0.27 13.53 5.02
C GLU A 292 -1.21 13.43 4.68
N LEU A 293 -1.58 12.73 3.59
CA LEU A 293 -2.96 12.44 3.25
C LEU A 293 -3.66 11.66 4.39
N ASP A 294 -3.03 10.59 4.90
CA ASP A 294 -3.59 9.81 6.03
C ASP A 294 -3.90 10.69 7.24
N ASN A 295 -2.93 11.52 7.65
CA ASN A 295 -3.10 12.44 8.77
C ASN A 295 -4.21 13.47 8.55
N ARG A 296 -4.33 14.03 7.33
CA ARG A 296 -5.35 15.04 7.02
C ARG A 296 -6.75 14.44 6.97
N VAL A 297 -6.90 13.24 6.40
CA VAL A 297 -8.20 12.54 6.37
C VAL A 297 -8.62 12.18 7.79
N GLU A 298 -7.72 11.63 8.60
CA GLU A 298 -8.01 11.30 10.00
C GLU A 298 -8.42 12.54 10.79
N SER A 299 -7.68 13.65 10.65
CA SER A 299 -7.99 14.92 11.31
C SER A 299 -9.35 15.49 10.87
N PHE A 300 -9.68 15.41 9.58
CA PHE A 300 -10.96 15.88 9.04
C PHE A 300 -12.12 15.08 9.63
N LEU A 301 -12.04 13.75 9.59
CA LEU A 301 -13.08 12.85 10.09
C LEU A 301 -13.22 12.93 11.62
N ALA A 302 -12.14 13.15 12.36
CA ALA A 302 -12.19 13.37 13.81
C ALA A 302 -12.83 14.73 14.16
N SER A 303 -12.57 15.77 13.38
CA SER A 303 -13.14 17.10 13.60
C SER A 303 -14.65 17.12 13.33
N ALA A 304 -15.13 16.32 12.38
CA ALA A 304 -16.56 16.18 12.08
C ALA A 304 -17.35 15.62 13.29
N LEU A 305 -16.72 14.80 14.14
CA LEU A 305 -17.33 14.27 15.36
C LEU A 305 -17.50 15.31 16.48
N GLY A 306 -16.57 16.28 16.57
CA GLY A 306 -16.58 17.32 17.59
C GLY A 306 -17.45 18.54 17.25
N GLY A 307 -18.01 18.58 16.04
CA GLY A 307 -18.67 19.75 15.46
C GLY A 307 -20.20 19.80 15.59
N ALA A 308 -20.83 18.91 16.34
CA ALA A 308 -22.28 18.95 16.58
C ALA A 308 -22.62 19.89 17.76
N PRO A 309 -23.25 21.06 17.54
CA PRO A 309 -23.81 21.87 18.62
C PRO A 309 -25.06 21.25 19.25
#